data_AF-A0A829S3M2-F1
#
_entry.id   AF-A0A829S3M2-F1
#
_cell.length_a   1.000
_cell.length_b   1.000
_cell.length_c   1.000
_cell.angle_alpha   90.00
_cell.angle_beta   90.00
_cell.angle_gamma   90.00
#
_symmetry.space_group_name_H-M   'P 1'
#
loop_
_entity.id
_entity.type
_entity.pdbx_description
1 polymer ?
#
loop_
_entity_poly.entity_id
_entity_poly.type
_entity_poly.pdbx_seq_one_letter_code
_entity_poly.pdbx_strand_id
1 'polypeptide(L)'
;MVDITSFQRTVQIVSTLAAFMCISSLAQAYQYDQTVRLVNERLSYMKDVAGYKAEQHLPIEDLTQEKKVLNQSLSEAESFGLNSETVKPFIVTQMNVAKAIQYRYRADWLSSPESNWKPQDLAEVRLKISSLNTELLKNIAYELKKNHNKAPHGCSYMWSVQHPQLKEADKKVLCVALNKIQLKD
;
A
#
# COMPACT_ATOMS: atom_id res chain seq x y z
N MET A 1 -41.32 33.97 -24.22
CA MET A 1 -41.13 32.74 -25.02
C MET A 1 -39.69 32.31 -24.79
N VAL A 2 -39.46 31.30 -23.94
CA VAL A 2 -38.11 30.85 -23.55
C VAL A 2 -37.54 30.05 -24.72
N ASP A 3 -36.34 30.43 -25.16
CA ASP A 3 -35.69 29.90 -26.36
C ASP A 3 -35.17 28.47 -26.09
N ILE A 4 -35.92 27.48 -26.58
CA ILE A 4 -35.73 26.04 -26.35
C ILE A 4 -34.33 25.57 -26.82
N THR A 5 -33.73 26.29 -27.77
CA THR A 5 -32.40 25.98 -28.32
C THR A 5 -31.26 26.27 -27.34
N SER A 6 -31.39 27.28 -26.46
CA SER A 6 -30.38 27.61 -25.46
C SER A 6 -30.34 26.57 -24.33
N PHE A 7 -31.51 26.04 -23.96
CA PHE A 7 -31.65 25.02 -22.93
C PHE A 7 -31.00 23.70 -23.35
N GLN A 8 -31.20 23.25 -24.60
CA GLN A 8 -30.59 22.03 -25.13
C GLN A 8 -29.06 22.11 -25.23
N ARG A 9 -28.51 23.26 -25.63
CA ARG A 9 -27.05 23.51 -25.65
C ARG A 9 -26.46 23.44 -24.24
N THR A 10 -27.15 24.01 -23.26
CA THR A 10 -26.67 24.04 -21.86
C THR A 10 -26.67 22.64 -21.24
N VAL A 11 -27.70 21.83 -21.51
CA VAL A 11 -27.77 20.43 -21.07
C VAL A 11 -26.69 19.58 -21.75
N GLN A 12 -26.42 19.77 -23.06
CA GLN A 12 -25.34 19.07 -23.77
C GLN A 12 -23.94 19.45 -23.26
N ILE A 13 -23.71 20.73 -22.94
CA ILE A 13 -22.43 21.22 -22.39
C ILE A 13 -22.21 20.67 -20.95
N VAL A 14 -23.24 20.67 -20.10
CA VAL A 14 -23.15 20.11 -18.74
C VAL A 14 -22.94 18.58 -18.78
N SER A 15 -23.58 17.88 -19.73
CA SER A 15 -23.45 16.42 -19.87
C SER A 15 -22.07 16.00 -20.42
N THR A 16 -21.47 16.80 -21.30
CA THR A 16 -20.11 16.53 -21.83
C THR A 16 -19.01 16.85 -20.82
N LEU A 17 -19.18 17.88 -19.96
CA LEU A 17 -18.28 18.17 -18.86
C LEU A 17 -18.26 17.08 -17.78
N ALA A 18 -19.44 16.53 -17.41
CA ALA A 18 -19.53 15.44 -16.44
C ALA A 18 -18.87 14.15 -16.94
N ALA A 19 -19.02 13.83 -18.23
CA ALA A 19 -18.38 12.66 -18.85
C ALA A 19 -16.84 12.78 -18.86
N PHE A 20 -16.29 13.98 -19.10
CA PHE A 20 -14.83 14.19 -19.06
C PHE A 20 -14.26 14.04 -17.64
N MET A 21 -14.99 14.45 -16.61
CA MET A 21 -14.57 14.37 -15.21
C MET A 21 -14.52 12.92 -14.69
N CYS A 22 -15.42 12.04 -15.14
CA CYS A 22 -15.42 10.62 -14.76
C CYS A 22 -14.29 9.81 -15.41
N ILE A 23 -13.87 10.17 -16.63
CA ILE A 23 -12.82 9.43 -17.37
C ILE A 23 -11.45 9.62 -16.71
N SER A 24 -11.17 10.82 -16.15
CA SER A 24 -9.90 11.10 -15.48
C SER A 24 -9.68 10.27 -14.22
N SER A 25 -10.75 9.97 -13.47
CA SER A 25 -10.66 9.21 -12.21
C SER A 25 -10.38 7.72 -12.44
N LEU A 26 -10.95 7.13 -13.49
CA LEU A 26 -10.76 5.72 -13.84
C LEU A 26 -9.34 5.43 -14.36
N ALA A 27 -8.79 6.35 -15.17
CA ALA A 27 -7.42 6.23 -15.68
C ALA A 27 -6.38 6.22 -14.55
N GLN A 28 -6.61 6.98 -13.48
CA GLN A 28 -5.71 7.05 -12.32
C GLN A 28 -5.81 5.82 -11.42
N ALA A 29 -7.00 5.22 -11.29
CA ALA A 29 -7.18 3.96 -10.57
C ALA A 29 -6.43 2.80 -11.26
N TYR A 30 -6.43 2.76 -12.59
CA TYR A 30 -5.68 1.76 -13.36
C TYR A 30 -4.16 1.94 -13.26
N GLN A 31 -3.69 3.17 -13.00
CA GLN A 31 -2.26 3.49 -12.98
C GLN A 31 -1.51 2.90 -11.78
N TYR A 32 -2.18 2.66 -10.65
CA TYR A 32 -1.56 2.20 -9.40
C TYR A 32 -1.99 0.78 -8.97
N ASP A 33 -2.68 0.05 -9.85
CA ASP A 33 -3.17 -1.30 -9.55
C ASP A 33 -2.04 -2.25 -9.14
N GLN A 34 -0.91 -2.20 -9.83
CA GLN A 34 0.28 -2.99 -9.49
C GLN A 34 0.84 -2.63 -8.10
N THR A 35 0.98 -1.33 -7.79
CA THR A 35 1.43 -0.86 -6.47
C THR A 35 0.51 -1.39 -5.36
N VAL A 36 -0.80 -1.32 -5.57
CA VAL A 36 -1.80 -1.76 -4.60
C VAL A 36 -1.76 -3.26 -4.41
N ARG A 37 -1.67 -4.03 -5.49
CA ARG A 37 -1.53 -5.48 -5.43
C ARG A 37 -0.29 -5.90 -4.65
N LEU A 38 0.85 -5.29 -4.90
CA LEU A 38 2.10 -5.58 -4.18
C LEU A 38 1.99 -5.28 -2.69
N VAL A 39 1.36 -4.16 -2.31
CA VAL A 39 1.06 -3.86 -0.90
C VAL A 39 0.17 -4.93 -0.29
N ASN A 40 -0.90 -5.32 -0.99
CA ASN A 40 -1.85 -6.32 -0.51
C ASN A 40 -1.18 -7.70 -0.32
N GLU A 41 -0.43 -8.16 -1.32
CA GLU A 41 0.32 -9.42 -1.27
C GLU A 41 1.34 -9.41 -0.12
N ARG A 42 2.04 -8.29 0.10
CA ARG A 42 2.99 -8.15 1.22
C ARG A 42 2.28 -8.26 2.57
N LEU A 43 1.12 -7.64 2.73
CA LEU A 43 0.34 -7.69 3.98
C LEU A 43 -0.28 -9.07 4.24
N SER A 44 -0.54 -9.87 3.19
CA SER A 44 -1.11 -11.22 3.33
C SER A 44 -0.25 -12.16 4.18
N TYR A 45 1.08 -11.98 4.15
CA TYR A 45 2.03 -12.77 4.96
C TYR A 45 2.03 -12.43 6.45
N MET A 46 1.34 -11.37 6.89
CA MET A 46 1.38 -10.96 8.29
C MET A 46 0.67 -11.94 9.23
N LYS A 47 -0.24 -12.79 8.71
CA LYS A 47 -0.77 -13.92 9.48
C LYS A 47 0.31 -14.95 9.78
N ASP A 48 1.10 -15.36 8.78
CA ASP A 48 2.22 -16.29 8.97
C ASP A 48 3.25 -15.75 9.97
N VAL A 49 3.63 -14.47 9.84
CA VAL A 49 4.57 -13.83 10.78
C VAL A 49 3.99 -13.79 12.19
N ALA A 50 2.70 -13.47 12.35
CA ALA A 50 2.03 -13.47 13.66
C ALA A 50 2.01 -14.87 14.27
N GLY A 51 1.66 -15.89 13.47
CA GLY A 51 1.56 -17.29 13.89
C GLY A 51 2.90 -17.83 14.32
N TYR A 52 3.95 -17.64 13.50
CA TYR A 52 5.30 -18.08 13.86
C TYR A 52 5.75 -17.44 15.17
N LYS A 53 5.57 -16.13 15.33
CA LYS A 53 5.94 -15.43 16.56
C LYS A 53 5.11 -15.89 17.76
N ALA A 54 3.85 -16.29 17.56
CA ALA A 54 3.03 -16.86 18.62
C ALA A 54 3.57 -18.22 19.06
N GLU A 55 3.84 -19.13 18.12
CA GLU A 55 4.37 -20.47 18.39
C GLU A 55 5.74 -20.44 19.07
N GLN A 56 6.61 -19.49 18.67
CA GLN A 56 7.96 -19.35 19.21
C GLN A 56 8.03 -18.40 20.42
N HIS A 57 6.90 -17.89 20.91
CA HIS A 57 6.82 -16.91 22.01
C HIS A 57 7.67 -15.64 21.79
N LEU A 58 7.77 -15.19 20.55
CA LEU A 58 8.52 -14.00 20.16
C LEU A 58 7.65 -12.73 20.24
N PRO A 59 8.27 -11.57 20.52
CA PRO A 59 7.59 -10.29 20.46
C PRO A 59 7.24 -9.89 19.02
N ILE A 60 6.12 -9.18 18.85
CA ILE A 60 5.73 -8.61 17.55
C ILE A 60 6.69 -7.48 17.14
N GLU A 61 7.09 -6.63 18.08
CA GLU A 61 8.13 -5.63 17.83
C GLU A 61 9.52 -6.25 17.91
N ASP A 62 10.31 -6.05 16.85
CA ASP A 62 11.69 -6.51 16.73
C ASP A 62 12.49 -5.37 16.09
N LEU A 63 13.06 -4.51 16.92
CA LEU A 63 13.76 -3.30 16.48
C LEU A 63 14.99 -3.62 15.62
N THR A 64 15.63 -4.76 15.85
CA THR A 64 16.78 -5.22 15.06
C THR A 64 16.32 -5.58 13.63
N GLN A 65 15.24 -6.34 13.51
CA GLN A 65 14.66 -6.68 12.22
C GLN A 65 14.08 -5.44 11.51
N GLU A 66 13.40 -4.54 12.23
CA GLU A 66 12.87 -3.30 11.66
C GLU A 66 13.98 -2.41 11.10
N LYS A 67 15.11 -2.28 11.83
CA LYS A 67 16.28 -1.56 11.35
C LYS A 67 16.85 -2.20 10.08
N LYS A 68 16.91 -3.52 10.00
CA LYS A 68 17.36 -4.25 8.79
C LYS A 68 16.45 -3.96 7.61
N VAL A 69 15.13 -4.10 7.78
CA VAL A 69 14.14 -3.82 6.74
C VAL A 69 14.22 -2.38 6.26
N LEU A 70 14.33 -1.44 7.19
CA LEU A 70 14.44 -0.02 6.85
C LEU A 70 15.70 0.27 6.05
N ASN A 71 16.87 -0.14 6.54
CA ASN A 71 18.14 0.13 5.87
C ASN A 71 18.18 -0.50 4.46
N GLN A 72 17.72 -1.73 4.32
CA GLN A 72 17.65 -2.40 3.02
C GLN A 72 16.70 -1.65 2.07
N SER A 73 15.50 -1.30 2.54
CA SER A 73 14.52 -0.60 1.70
C SER A 73 15.00 0.77 1.24
N LEU A 74 15.72 1.51 2.09
CA LEU A 74 16.28 2.81 1.72
C LEU A 74 17.40 2.67 0.68
N SER A 75 18.29 1.69 0.85
CA SER A 75 19.32 1.37 -0.14
C SER A 75 18.72 0.98 -1.50
N GLU A 76 17.71 0.09 -1.50
CA GLU A 76 16.98 -0.29 -2.71
C GLU A 76 16.30 0.91 -3.37
N ALA A 77 15.61 1.74 -2.59
CA ALA A 77 14.95 2.94 -3.09
C ALA A 77 15.94 3.88 -3.80
N GLU A 78 17.10 4.13 -3.20
CA GLU A 78 18.15 4.94 -3.82
C GLU A 78 18.65 4.34 -5.13
N SER A 79 18.83 3.01 -5.18
CA SER A 79 19.26 2.31 -6.39
C SER A 79 18.24 2.39 -7.54
N PHE A 80 16.96 2.61 -7.24
CA PHE A 80 15.90 2.78 -8.24
C PHE A 80 15.67 4.25 -8.64
N GLY A 81 16.40 5.18 -8.02
CA GLY A 81 16.29 6.62 -8.25
C GLY A 81 15.20 7.31 -7.43
N LEU A 82 14.70 6.67 -6.37
CA LEU A 82 13.79 7.30 -5.41
C LEU A 82 14.57 8.12 -4.38
N ASN A 83 13.99 9.22 -3.92
CA ASN A 83 14.51 9.99 -2.79
C ASN A 83 14.24 9.21 -1.49
N SER A 84 15.30 8.68 -0.86
CA SER A 84 15.22 7.86 0.35
C SER A 84 14.58 8.58 1.54
N GLU A 85 14.74 9.90 1.64
CA GLU A 85 14.11 10.70 2.70
C GLU A 85 12.58 10.68 2.57
N THR A 86 12.07 10.76 1.34
CA THR A 86 10.62 10.68 1.07
C THR A 86 10.07 9.24 1.17
N VAL A 87 10.90 8.22 0.93
CA VAL A 87 10.52 6.81 1.05
C VAL A 87 10.48 6.33 2.50
N LYS A 88 11.35 6.86 3.37
CA LYS A 88 11.46 6.44 4.78
C LYS A 88 10.12 6.42 5.53
N PRO A 89 9.27 7.45 5.49
CA PRO A 89 7.97 7.42 6.14
C PRO A 89 7.06 6.30 5.65
N PHE A 90 7.12 5.96 4.35
CA PHE A 90 6.33 4.86 3.79
C PHE A 90 6.79 3.50 4.31
N ILE A 91 8.10 3.24 4.37
CA ILE A 91 8.64 1.99 4.92
C ILE A 91 8.30 1.83 6.40
N VAL A 92 8.45 2.89 7.21
CA VAL A 92 8.05 2.88 8.62
C VAL A 92 6.56 2.61 8.77
N THR A 93 5.72 3.23 7.93
CA THR A 93 4.28 3.01 7.94
C THR A 93 3.93 1.57 7.59
N GLN A 94 4.59 0.98 6.59
CA GLN A 94 4.41 -0.45 6.24
C GLN A 94 4.78 -1.39 7.39
N MET A 95 5.83 -1.08 8.17
CA MET A 95 6.20 -1.85 9.37
C MET A 95 5.15 -1.69 10.48
N ASN A 96 4.64 -0.48 10.70
CA ASN A 96 3.61 -0.23 11.71
C ASN A 96 2.29 -0.94 11.38
N VAL A 97 1.83 -0.89 10.12
CA VAL A 97 0.63 -1.61 9.68
C VAL A 97 0.82 -3.11 9.77
N ALA A 98 2.00 -3.63 9.39
CA ALA A 98 2.35 -5.02 9.57
C ALA A 98 2.27 -5.46 11.05
N LYS A 99 2.80 -4.65 11.97
CA LYS A 99 2.70 -4.91 13.41
C LYS A 99 1.24 -4.85 13.88
N ALA A 100 0.46 -3.89 13.41
CA ALA A 100 -0.95 -3.75 13.79
C ALA A 100 -1.77 -4.99 13.40
N ILE A 101 -1.56 -5.53 12.20
CA ILE A 101 -2.17 -6.81 11.78
C ILE A 101 -1.74 -7.96 12.70
N GLN A 102 -0.43 -8.07 12.97
CA GLN A 102 0.09 -9.14 13.82
C GLN A 102 -0.48 -9.07 15.25
N TYR A 103 -0.55 -7.88 15.86
CA TYR A 103 -1.12 -7.70 17.19
C TYR A 103 -2.59 -8.09 17.25
N ARG A 104 -3.37 -7.83 16.20
CA ARG A 104 -4.80 -8.20 16.17
C ARG A 104 -4.99 -9.71 16.07
N TYR A 105 -4.20 -10.40 15.23
CA TYR A 105 -4.19 -11.88 15.25
C TYR A 105 -3.80 -12.44 16.62
N ARG A 106 -2.75 -11.86 17.23
CA ARG A 106 -2.33 -12.27 18.59
C ARG A 106 -3.45 -12.09 19.61
N ALA A 107 -4.21 -10.99 19.53
CA ALA A 107 -5.34 -10.74 20.41
C ALA A 107 -6.47 -11.76 20.20
N ASP A 108 -6.86 -12.02 18.95
CA ASP A 108 -7.94 -12.95 18.63
C ASP A 108 -7.63 -14.37 19.13
N TRP A 109 -6.40 -14.84 18.89
CA TRP A 109 -5.96 -16.19 19.29
C TRP A 109 -5.86 -16.40 20.81
N LEU A 110 -5.92 -15.34 21.63
CA LEU A 110 -6.01 -15.51 23.09
C LEU A 110 -7.33 -16.15 23.53
N SER A 111 -8.40 -15.91 22.78
CA SER A 111 -9.75 -16.42 23.08
C SER A 111 -10.26 -17.43 22.07
N SER A 112 -9.75 -17.37 20.84
CA SER A 112 -10.17 -18.21 19.71
C SER A 112 -8.94 -18.73 18.96
N PRO A 113 -8.16 -19.66 19.55
CA PRO A 113 -6.99 -20.23 18.88
C PRO A 113 -7.40 -20.98 17.61
N GLU A 114 -6.62 -20.81 16.55
CA GLU A 114 -6.86 -21.48 15.26
C GLU A 114 -5.98 -22.73 15.15
N SER A 115 -6.54 -23.89 15.47
CA SER A 115 -5.78 -25.16 15.56
C SER A 115 -5.59 -25.90 14.24
N ASN A 116 -6.38 -25.58 13.21
CA ASN A 116 -6.38 -26.21 11.89
C ASN A 116 -5.48 -25.48 10.87
N TRP A 117 -4.68 -24.51 11.33
CA TRP A 117 -3.77 -23.74 10.50
C TRP A 117 -2.40 -23.68 11.16
N LYS A 118 -1.33 -23.60 10.36
CA LYS A 118 0.04 -23.38 10.83
C LYS A 118 0.75 -22.33 9.97
N PRO A 119 1.64 -21.53 10.57
CA PRO A 119 2.44 -20.57 9.82
C PRO A 119 3.44 -21.29 8.91
N GLN A 120 3.73 -20.68 7.76
CA GLN A 120 4.90 -21.04 6.95
C GLN A 120 6.21 -20.75 7.70
N ASP A 121 7.32 -21.32 7.20
CA ASP A 121 8.65 -21.02 7.71
C ASP A 121 8.95 -19.51 7.65
N LEU A 122 9.47 -18.95 8.74
CA LEU A 122 9.68 -17.50 8.85
C LEU A 122 10.79 -17.01 7.91
N ALA A 123 11.82 -17.81 7.63
CA ALA A 123 12.88 -17.40 6.71
C ALA A 123 12.33 -17.30 5.27
N GLU A 124 11.56 -18.29 4.83
CA GLU A 124 10.88 -18.24 3.53
C GLU A 124 9.90 -17.07 3.41
N VAL A 125 9.08 -16.85 4.43
CA VAL A 125 8.13 -15.72 4.47
C VAL A 125 8.88 -14.38 4.41
N ARG A 126 10.00 -14.24 5.12
CA ARG A 126 10.83 -13.01 5.07
C ARG A 126 11.43 -12.78 3.68
N LEU A 127 11.83 -13.83 2.96
CA LEU A 127 12.29 -13.71 1.57
C LEU A 127 11.18 -13.22 0.65
N LYS A 128 9.96 -13.79 0.76
CA LYS A 128 8.78 -13.37 -0.01
C LYS A 128 8.43 -11.89 0.26
N ILE A 129 8.38 -11.49 1.54
CA ILE A 129 8.14 -10.10 1.94
C ILE A 129 9.23 -9.16 1.39
N SER A 130 10.50 -9.56 1.44
CA SER A 130 11.60 -8.76 0.91
C SER A 130 11.47 -8.59 -0.61
N SER A 131 11.19 -9.67 -1.35
CA SER A 131 11.01 -9.61 -2.82
C SER A 131 9.87 -8.66 -3.20
N LEU A 132 8.72 -8.79 -2.53
CA LEU A 132 7.57 -7.92 -2.75
C LEU A 132 7.87 -6.45 -2.44
N ASN A 133 8.67 -6.18 -1.40
CA ASN A 133 9.09 -4.83 -1.07
C ASN A 133 10.01 -4.23 -2.15
N THR A 134 10.95 -5.02 -2.66
CA THR A 134 11.83 -4.60 -3.77
C THR A 134 11.01 -4.32 -5.03
N GLU A 135 10.07 -5.20 -5.39
CA GLU A 135 9.16 -5.01 -6.52
C GLU A 135 8.28 -3.77 -6.37
N LEU A 136 7.78 -3.53 -5.16
CA LEU A 136 6.97 -2.35 -4.83
C LEU A 136 7.76 -1.06 -5.04
N LEU A 137 8.99 -0.97 -4.54
CA LEU A 137 9.84 0.21 -4.73
C LEU A 137 10.21 0.42 -6.21
N LYS A 138 10.50 -0.66 -6.95
CA LYS A 138 10.72 -0.58 -8.41
C LYS A 138 9.49 -0.06 -9.14
N ASN A 139 8.31 -0.57 -8.79
CA ASN A 139 7.06 -0.17 -9.43
C ASN A 139 6.71 1.30 -9.13
N ILE A 140 6.87 1.74 -7.89
CA ILE A 140 6.68 3.16 -7.51
C ILE A 140 7.62 4.06 -8.32
N ALA A 141 8.90 3.69 -8.45
CA ALA A 141 9.85 4.45 -9.26
C ALA A 141 9.45 4.50 -10.73
N TYR A 142 8.96 3.39 -11.28
CA TYR A 142 8.45 3.32 -12.65
C TYR A 142 7.22 4.21 -12.85
N GLU A 143 6.24 4.15 -11.96
CA GLU A 143 5.01 4.96 -12.01
C GLU A 143 5.32 6.45 -11.92
N LEU A 144 6.22 6.86 -11.01
CA LEU A 144 6.66 8.24 -10.88
C LEU A 144 7.40 8.73 -12.13
N LYS A 145 8.31 7.94 -12.71
CA LYS A 145 9.02 8.30 -13.96
C LYS A 145 8.04 8.51 -15.11
N LYS A 146 7.08 7.60 -15.24
CA LYS A 146 6.01 7.68 -16.25
C LYS A 146 5.12 8.91 -16.06
N ASN A 147 4.95 9.37 -14.82
CA ASN A 147 4.08 10.49 -14.47
C ASN A 147 4.82 11.79 -14.16
N HIS A 148 6.05 11.98 -14.68
CA HIS A 148 6.85 13.20 -14.47
C HIS A 148 7.01 13.58 -12.99
N ASN A 149 7.36 12.58 -12.16
CA ASN A 149 7.54 12.68 -10.72
C ASN A 149 6.27 13.12 -9.95
N LYS A 150 5.07 12.94 -10.52
CA LYS A 150 3.81 13.24 -9.85
C LYS A 150 3.24 11.97 -9.20
N ALA A 151 3.10 12.01 -7.88
CA ALA A 151 2.40 10.99 -7.10
C ALA A 151 0.88 10.98 -7.41
N PRO A 152 0.13 9.92 -7.03
CA PRO A 152 -1.31 9.90 -7.23
C PRO A 152 -2.03 10.98 -6.43
N HIS A 153 -3.16 11.47 -6.96
CA HIS A 153 -4.05 12.36 -6.25
C HIS A 153 -5.07 11.56 -5.44
N GLY A 154 -5.12 11.77 -4.12
CA GLY A 154 -6.09 11.11 -3.23
C GLY A 154 -5.72 9.67 -2.84
N CYS A 155 -6.68 8.91 -2.29
CA CYS A 155 -6.45 7.59 -1.69
C CYS A 155 -7.42 6.49 -2.13
N SER A 156 -8.28 6.75 -3.12
CA SER A 156 -9.29 5.78 -3.59
C SER A 156 -8.68 4.48 -4.11
N TYR A 157 -7.46 4.54 -4.66
CA TYR A 157 -6.74 3.37 -5.16
C TYR A 157 -6.43 2.34 -4.05
N MET A 158 -6.37 2.73 -2.77
CA MET A 158 -6.14 1.80 -1.66
C MET A 158 -7.37 0.94 -1.29
N TRP A 159 -8.55 1.17 -1.88
CA TRP A 159 -9.76 0.41 -1.55
C TRP A 159 -9.65 -1.09 -1.84
N SER A 160 -8.82 -1.50 -2.82
CA SER A 160 -8.59 -2.91 -3.14
C SER A 160 -7.56 -3.59 -2.23
N VAL A 161 -6.85 -2.85 -1.36
CA VAL A 161 -6.07 -3.48 -0.29
C VAL A 161 -7.04 -4.05 0.74
N GLN A 162 -7.05 -5.37 0.89
CA GLN A 162 -7.98 -6.10 1.73
C GLN A 162 -7.23 -7.17 2.51
N HIS A 163 -7.38 -7.15 3.83
CA HIS A 163 -6.84 -8.19 4.70
C HIS A 163 -7.74 -8.29 5.95
N PRO A 164 -8.01 -9.49 6.50
CA PRO A 164 -8.97 -9.67 7.60
C PRO A 164 -8.73 -8.77 8.81
N GLN A 165 -7.46 -8.53 9.13
CA GLN A 165 -7.03 -7.71 10.27
C GLN A 165 -6.59 -6.29 9.92
N LEU A 166 -6.87 -5.80 8.71
CA LEU A 166 -6.49 -4.45 8.28
C LEU A 166 -7.65 -3.48 8.50
N LYS A 167 -7.38 -2.32 9.10
CA LYS A 167 -8.39 -1.27 9.33
C LYS A 167 -8.27 -0.15 8.30
N GLU A 168 -9.35 0.61 8.12
CA GLU A 168 -9.36 1.78 7.22
C GLU A 168 -8.33 2.86 7.63
N ALA A 169 -8.07 3.01 8.93
CA ALA A 169 -7.02 3.90 9.42
C ALA A 169 -5.62 3.47 8.93
N ASP A 170 -5.35 2.16 8.86
CA ASP A 170 -4.09 1.61 8.37
C ASP A 170 -3.92 1.90 6.86
N LYS A 171 -4.99 1.72 6.07
CA LYS A 171 -5.02 2.06 4.63
C LYS A 171 -4.76 3.54 4.40
N LYS A 172 -5.38 4.40 5.20
CA LYS A 172 -5.23 5.86 5.11
C LYS A 172 -3.79 6.29 5.33
N VAL A 173 -3.12 5.79 6.38
CA VAL A 173 -1.72 6.17 6.64
C VAL A 173 -0.77 5.64 5.57
N LEU A 174 -1.01 4.43 5.04
CA LEU A 174 -0.24 3.88 3.91
C LEU A 174 -0.35 4.76 2.67
N CYS A 175 -1.57 5.14 2.28
CA CYS A 175 -1.79 6.05 1.16
C CYS A 175 -1.06 7.38 1.34
N VAL A 176 -1.26 8.03 2.49
CA VAL A 176 -0.67 9.35 2.76
C VAL A 176 0.85 9.30 2.69
N ALA A 177 1.47 8.21 3.17
CA ALA A 177 2.91 8.05 3.09
C ALA A 177 3.39 7.72 1.67
N LEU A 178 2.66 6.88 0.93
CA LEU A 178 2.99 6.53 -0.47
C LEU A 178 2.91 7.76 -1.38
N ASN A 179 1.89 8.60 -1.24
CA ASN A 179 1.70 9.80 -2.05
C ASN A 179 2.77 10.89 -1.84
N LYS A 180 3.64 10.74 -0.84
CA LYS A 180 4.75 11.66 -0.58
C LYS A 180 6.06 11.21 -1.24
N ILE A 181 6.12 10.01 -1.79
CA ILE A 181 7.34 9.48 -2.41
C ILE A 181 7.64 10.26 -3.69
N GLN A 182 8.91 10.62 -3.85
CA GLN A 182 9.42 11.34 -5.01
C GLN A 182 10.67 10.64 -5.56
N LEU A 183 10.94 10.85 -6.84
CA LEU A 183 12.25 10.61 -7.44
C LEU A 183 13.29 11.57 -6.85
N LYS A 184 14.56 11.20 -6.94
CA LYS A 184 15.66 12.14 -6.73
C LYS A 184 15.63 13.21 -7.82
N ASP A 185 15.97 14.44 -7.43
CA ASP A 185 16.21 15.55 -8.37
C ASP A 185 17.39 15.26 -9.32
#